data_AF-A0A955GPJ3-F1
#
_entry.id   AF-A0A955GPJ3-F1
#
_cell.length_a   1.000
_cell.length_b   1.000
_cell.length_c   1.000
_cell.angle_alpha   90.00
_cell.angle_beta   90.00
_cell.angle_gamma   90.00
#
_symmetry.space_group_name_H-M   'P 1'
#
loop_
_entity.id
_entity.type
_entity.pdbx_description
1 polymer ?
#
loop_
_entity_poly.entity_id
_entity_poly.type
_entity_poly.pdbx_seq_one_letter_code
_entity_poly.pdbx_strand_id
1 'polypeptide(L)'
;MTRLEDQFNEDGFNSTPLGEFSRLDSLEAGSESYSISHSNRETIIELTNKVQTLELIINSYNEVLQGYIKEVSRTTSDIEQLESRLRTQIDRSKLDFITVIGVFVSIFTFLSIEVQILKFLENFWVTIGFSFILFSLLLSFGLVLHFVTERMIPVERPYKAPKTVIYIILGTFVVSLVFFIIGHFYEKTNLLSEINLIKESMNQIESSSDNQILNFTSYEYDQR
;
A
#
# COMPACT_ATOMS: atom_id res chain seq x y z
N MET A 1 -15.24 -18.21 -10.63
CA MET A 1 -14.87 -18.66 -11.98
C MET A 1 -15.03 -20.17 -12.00
N THR A 2 -16.27 -20.66 -11.95
CA THR A 2 -16.56 -22.11 -11.76
C THR A 2 -17.81 -22.53 -12.52
N ARG A 3 -18.13 -21.82 -13.62
CA ARG A 3 -19.44 -21.97 -14.27
C ARG A 3 -19.42 -21.97 -15.80
N LEU A 4 -18.23 -22.06 -16.41
CA LEU A 4 -18.09 -22.14 -17.86
C LEU A 4 -17.35 -23.40 -18.35
N GLU A 5 -16.80 -24.23 -17.47
CA GLU A 5 -16.19 -25.52 -17.86
C GLU A 5 -17.18 -26.68 -17.90
N ASP A 6 -18.36 -26.56 -17.28
CA ASP A 6 -19.37 -27.64 -17.24
C ASP A 6 -20.29 -27.68 -18.47
N GLN A 7 -20.13 -26.78 -19.45
CA GLN A 7 -21.06 -26.68 -20.59
C GLN A 7 -20.53 -27.21 -21.92
N PHE A 8 -19.30 -27.74 -21.96
CA PHE A 8 -18.70 -28.28 -23.21
C PHE A 8 -18.51 -29.80 -23.23
N ASN A 9 -19.06 -30.51 -22.24
CA ASN A 9 -18.90 -31.97 -22.12
C ASN A 9 -20.18 -32.77 -22.47
N GLU A 10 -21.17 -32.15 -23.11
CA GLU A 10 -22.49 -32.76 -23.33
C GLU A 10 -22.96 -32.84 -24.79
N ASP A 11 -22.08 -32.66 -25.77
CA ASP A 11 -22.38 -33.06 -27.16
C ASP A 11 -21.46 -34.22 -27.57
N GLY A 12 -21.91 -35.42 -27.19
CA GLY A 12 -21.35 -36.68 -27.64
C GLY A 12 -21.34 -36.73 -29.17
N PHE A 13 -20.16 -36.57 -29.75
CA PHE A 13 -19.88 -36.94 -31.13
C PHE A 13 -19.99 -38.47 -31.23
N ASN A 14 -21.20 -38.95 -31.46
CA ASN A 14 -21.46 -40.31 -31.89
C ASN A 14 -20.74 -40.53 -33.23
N SER A 15 -19.53 -41.05 -33.17
CA SER A 15 -18.87 -41.67 -34.32
C SER A 15 -19.69 -42.89 -34.74
N THR A 16 -20.67 -42.64 -35.60
CA THR A 16 -21.40 -43.72 -36.27
C THR A 16 -20.37 -44.45 -37.14
N PRO A 17 -20.13 -45.76 -36.94
CA PRO A 17 -19.21 -46.48 -37.80
C PRO A 17 -19.80 -46.48 -39.20
N LEU A 18 -19.04 -45.99 -40.19
CA LEU A 18 -19.34 -46.18 -41.61
C LEU A 18 -19.45 -47.69 -41.85
N GLY A 19 -20.69 -48.17 -41.87
CA GLY A 19 -21.01 -49.54 -42.27
C GLY A 19 -20.60 -49.74 -43.72
N GLU A 20 -19.46 -50.38 -43.90
CA GLU A 20 -19.25 -51.52 -44.80
C GLU A 20 -20.19 -51.57 -46.03
N PHE A 21 -20.04 -50.62 -46.96
CA PHE A 21 -20.56 -50.76 -48.33
C PHE A 21 -19.62 -51.68 -49.12
N SER A 22 -19.66 -52.96 -48.78
CA SER A 22 -19.01 -54.05 -49.53
C SER A 22 -20.02 -55.16 -49.76
N ARG A 23 -21.01 -54.90 -50.62
CA ARG A 23 -21.83 -55.95 -51.27
C ARG A 23 -22.76 -55.36 -52.32
N LEU A 24 -22.26 -55.26 -53.55
CA LEU A 24 -23.08 -55.21 -54.77
C LEU A 24 -22.32 -55.94 -55.90
N ASP A 25 -22.09 -57.23 -55.69
CA ASP A 25 -21.78 -58.18 -56.76
C ASP A 25 -22.82 -59.30 -56.66
N SER A 26 -23.83 -59.23 -57.53
CA SER A 26 -24.42 -60.38 -58.25
C SER A 26 -25.83 -60.04 -58.75
N LEU A 27 -25.93 -59.59 -60.00
CA LEU A 27 -27.07 -59.93 -60.86
C LEU A 27 -26.68 -59.76 -62.33
N GLU A 28 -26.53 -60.90 -62.98
CA GLU A 28 -26.23 -61.10 -64.40
C GLU A 28 -27.39 -60.70 -65.33
N ALA A 29 -26.99 -60.53 -66.59
CA ALA A 29 -27.72 -60.75 -67.84
C ALA A 29 -28.36 -59.52 -68.51
N GLY A 30 -27.68 -59.04 -69.56
CA GLY A 30 -28.23 -58.19 -70.60
C GLY A 30 -27.10 -57.55 -71.42
N SER A 31 -26.78 -58.09 -72.59
CA SER A 31 -25.62 -57.75 -73.43
C SER A 31 -25.65 -56.36 -74.10
N GLU A 32 -26.52 -55.45 -73.66
CA GLU A 32 -26.45 -54.00 -73.94
C GLU A 32 -26.13 -53.17 -72.67
N SER A 33 -26.00 -53.83 -71.51
CA SER A 33 -25.77 -53.23 -70.19
C SER A 33 -24.28 -53.11 -69.82
N TYR A 34 -23.36 -53.45 -70.73
CA TYR A 34 -21.93 -53.41 -70.45
C TYR A 34 -21.35 -51.98 -70.50
N SER A 35 -21.92 -51.10 -71.32
CA SER A 35 -21.51 -49.68 -71.41
C SER A 35 -22.13 -48.81 -70.31
N ILE A 36 -23.37 -49.09 -69.90
CA ILE A 36 -24.08 -48.36 -68.82
C ILE A 36 -23.50 -48.71 -67.45
N SER A 37 -23.15 -49.99 -67.22
CA SER A 37 -22.49 -50.43 -65.98
C SER A 37 -21.11 -49.80 -65.78
N HIS A 38 -20.33 -49.66 -66.85
CA HIS A 38 -19.00 -49.05 -66.78
C HIS A 38 -19.04 -47.55 -66.51
N SER A 39 -19.97 -46.81 -67.16
CA SER A 39 -20.18 -45.37 -66.93
C SER A 39 -20.65 -45.06 -65.51
N ASN A 40 -21.52 -45.91 -64.94
CA ASN A 40 -21.95 -45.76 -63.55
C ASN A 40 -20.82 -46.06 -62.57
N ARG A 41 -19.96 -47.06 -62.85
CA ARG A 41 -18.81 -47.39 -62.00
C ARG A 41 -17.77 -46.28 -61.98
N GLU A 42 -17.45 -45.67 -63.12
CA GLU A 42 -16.56 -44.51 -63.20
C GLU A 42 -17.13 -43.32 -62.42
N THR A 43 -18.43 -43.05 -62.54
CA THR A 43 -19.12 -42.00 -61.78
C THR A 43 -19.03 -42.24 -60.26
N ILE A 44 -19.21 -43.49 -59.81
CA ILE A 44 -19.11 -43.84 -58.38
C ILE A 44 -17.68 -43.67 -57.86
N ILE A 45 -16.67 -44.06 -58.65
CA ILE A 45 -15.26 -43.86 -58.28
C ILE A 45 -14.92 -42.38 -58.19
N GLU A 46 -15.38 -41.56 -59.15
CA GLU A 46 -15.19 -40.11 -59.13
C GLU A 46 -15.86 -39.46 -57.91
N LEU A 47 -17.09 -39.85 -57.59
CA LEU A 47 -17.79 -39.37 -56.40
C LEU A 47 -17.06 -39.76 -55.11
N THR A 48 -16.57 -40.99 -55.02
CA THR A 48 -15.83 -41.50 -53.85
C THR A 48 -14.55 -40.69 -53.64
N ASN A 49 -13.80 -40.41 -54.70
CA ASN A 49 -12.61 -39.57 -54.64
C ASN A 49 -12.94 -38.13 -54.22
N LYS A 50 -14.06 -37.57 -54.70
CA LYS A 50 -14.53 -36.24 -54.28
C LYS A 50 -14.91 -36.21 -52.80
N VAL A 51 -15.59 -37.24 -52.30
CA VAL A 51 -15.95 -37.38 -50.87
C VAL A 51 -14.69 -37.47 -50.01
N GLN A 52 -13.73 -38.31 -50.37
CA GLN A 52 -12.45 -38.41 -49.65
C GLN A 52 -11.68 -37.08 -49.65
N THR A 53 -11.68 -36.37 -50.78
CA THR A 53 -11.03 -35.04 -50.87
C THR A 53 -11.73 -34.03 -49.96
N LEU A 54 -13.06 -34.06 -49.88
CA LEU A 54 -13.82 -33.20 -48.97
C LEU A 54 -13.57 -33.53 -47.50
N GLU A 55 -13.46 -34.80 -47.13
CA GLU A 55 -13.10 -35.21 -45.76
C GLU A 55 -11.71 -34.69 -45.37
N LEU A 56 -10.72 -34.79 -46.28
CA LEU A 56 -9.39 -34.23 -46.05
C LEU A 56 -9.41 -32.71 -45.86
N ILE A 57 -10.21 -31.99 -46.66
CA ILE A 57 -10.40 -30.54 -46.52
C ILE A 57 -11.06 -30.22 -45.17
N ILE A 58 -12.13 -30.91 -44.79
CA ILE A 58 -12.82 -30.70 -43.51
C ILE A 58 -11.89 -30.94 -42.32
N ASN A 59 -11.09 -32.01 -42.36
CA ASN A 59 -10.13 -32.32 -41.30
C ASN A 59 -9.04 -31.25 -41.19
N SER A 60 -8.52 -30.78 -42.33
CA SER A 60 -7.54 -29.69 -42.36
C SER A 60 -8.13 -28.37 -41.80
N TYR A 61 -9.37 -28.02 -42.16
CA TYR A 61 -10.05 -26.85 -41.59
C TYR A 61 -10.27 -26.98 -40.09
N ASN A 62 -10.66 -28.16 -39.59
CA ASN A 62 -10.86 -28.40 -38.17
C ASN A 62 -9.56 -28.26 -37.37
N GLU A 63 -8.43 -28.75 -37.91
CA GLU A 63 -7.12 -28.61 -37.27
C GLU A 63 -6.71 -27.13 -37.16
N VAL A 64 -6.88 -26.36 -38.23
CA VAL A 64 -6.61 -24.91 -38.23
C VAL A 64 -7.51 -24.17 -37.23
N LEU A 65 -8.80 -24.53 -37.18
CA LEU A 65 -9.77 -23.89 -36.30
C LEU A 65 -9.50 -24.21 -34.82
N GLN A 66 -9.08 -25.44 -34.50
CA GLN A 66 -8.59 -25.82 -33.17
C GLN A 66 -7.32 -25.05 -32.79
N GLY A 67 -6.42 -24.81 -33.76
CA GLY A 67 -5.26 -23.94 -33.59
C GLY A 67 -5.65 -22.53 -33.14
N TYR A 68 -6.59 -21.91 -33.86
CA TYR A 68 -7.09 -20.57 -33.51
C TYR A 68 -7.81 -20.53 -32.16
N ILE A 69 -8.65 -21.52 -31.84
CA ILE A 69 -9.33 -21.59 -30.53
C ILE A 69 -8.30 -21.65 -29.39
N LYS A 70 -7.26 -22.45 -29.55
CA LYS A 70 -6.19 -22.57 -28.55
C LYS A 70 -5.41 -21.27 -28.37
N GLU A 71 -5.13 -20.56 -29.46
CA GLU A 71 -4.42 -19.28 -29.41
C GLU A 71 -5.27 -18.16 -28.79
N VAL A 72 -6.56 -18.10 -29.12
CA VAL A 72 -7.52 -17.19 -28.49
C VAL A 72 -7.63 -17.48 -27.00
N SER A 73 -7.79 -18.75 -26.61
CA SER A 73 -7.89 -19.16 -25.20
C SER A 73 -6.64 -18.78 -24.39
N ARG A 74 -5.44 -18.98 -24.96
CA ARG A 74 -4.18 -18.53 -24.35
C ARG A 74 -4.15 -17.01 -24.18
N THR A 75 -4.50 -16.28 -25.22
CA THR A 75 -4.51 -14.81 -25.19
C THR A 75 -5.50 -14.28 -24.14
N THR A 76 -6.68 -14.88 -24.02
CA THR A 76 -7.66 -14.53 -22.98
C THR A 76 -7.12 -14.78 -21.58
N SER A 77 -6.50 -15.94 -21.33
CA SER A 77 -5.85 -16.24 -20.04
C SER A 77 -4.73 -15.24 -19.72
N ASP A 78 -3.91 -14.86 -20.69
CA ASP A 78 -2.83 -13.90 -20.50
C ASP A 78 -3.37 -12.50 -20.17
N ILE A 79 -4.49 -12.09 -20.81
CA ILE A 79 -5.18 -10.82 -20.51
C ILE A 79 -5.75 -10.84 -19.08
N GLU A 80 -6.39 -11.92 -18.66
CA GLU A 80 -6.94 -12.04 -17.29
C GLU A 80 -5.82 -12.00 -16.24
N GLN A 81 -4.71 -12.68 -16.49
CA GLN A 81 -3.52 -12.60 -15.62
C GLN A 81 -2.96 -11.18 -15.57
N LEU A 82 -2.87 -10.49 -16.72
CA LEU A 82 -2.40 -9.11 -16.78
C LEU A 82 -3.33 -8.16 -16.01
N GLU A 83 -4.64 -8.31 -16.14
CA GLU A 83 -5.62 -7.48 -15.40
C GLU A 83 -5.48 -7.69 -13.88
N SER A 84 -5.33 -8.94 -13.43
CA SER A 84 -5.14 -9.24 -12.00
C SER A 84 -3.85 -8.62 -11.43
N ARG A 85 -2.76 -8.65 -12.20
CA ARG A 85 -1.48 -8.01 -11.84
C ARG A 85 -1.62 -6.49 -11.79
N LEU A 86 -2.29 -5.90 -12.78
CA LEU A 86 -2.56 -4.45 -12.83
C LEU A 86 -3.39 -3.99 -11.62
N ARG A 87 -4.48 -4.69 -11.29
CA ARG A 87 -5.29 -4.38 -10.11
C ARG A 87 -4.46 -4.43 -8.83
N THR A 88 -3.65 -5.48 -8.67
CA THR A 88 -2.76 -5.62 -7.50
C THR A 88 -1.74 -4.47 -7.41
N GLN A 89 -1.16 -4.06 -8.54
CA GLN A 89 -0.23 -2.93 -8.59
C GLN A 89 -0.92 -1.60 -8.27
N ILE A 90 -2.13 -1.37 -8.80
CA ILE A 90 -2.92 -0.17 -8.53
C ILE A 90 -3.27 -0.08 -7.03
N ASP A 91 -3.70 -1.18 -6.42
CA ASP A 91 -4.07 -1.18 -5.00
C ASP A 91 -2.85 -0.97 -4.10
N ARG A 92 -1.70 -1.54 -4.44
CA ARG A 92 -0.42 -1.22 -3.77
C ARG A 92 -0.07 0.26 -3.91
N SER A 93 -0.17 0.82 -5.11
CA SER A 93 0.16 2.23 -5.35
C SER A 93 -0.77 3.18 -4.60
N LYS A 94 -2.06 2.86 -4.44
CA LYS A 94 -3.00 3.64 -3.61
C LYS A 94 -2.59 3.63 -2.14
N LEU A 95 -2.19 2.47 -1.61
CA LEU A 95 -1.74 2.33 -0.23
C LEU A 95 -0.45 3.11 0.03
N ASP A 96 0.50 3.05 -0.90
CA ASP A 96 1.74 3.85 -0.83
C ASP A 96 1.42 5.34 -0.84
N PHE A 97 0.50 5.78 -1.69
CA PHE A 97 0.06 7.18 -1.75
C PHE A 97 -0.60 7.64 -0.45
N ILE A 98 -1.51 6.84 0.12
CA ILE A 98 -2.14 7.12 1.42
C ILE A 98 -1.07 7.21 2.52
N THR A 99 -0.07 6.33 2.50
CA THR A 99 1.03 6.34 3.47
C THR A 99 1.84 7.63 3.36
N VAL A 100 2.22 8.03 2.15
CA VAL A 100 2.97 9.26 1.89
C VAL A 100 2.17 10.51 2.33
N ILE A 101 0.89 10.59 1.98
CA ILE A 101 0.03 11.69 2.44
C ILE A 101 -0.11 11.68 3.96
N GLY A 102 -0.31 10.52 4.57
CA GLY A 102 -0.45 10.41 6.03
C GLY A 102 0.80 10.91 6.76
N VAL A 103 1.99 10.56 6.27
CA VAL A 103 3.26 11.08 6.79
C VAL A 103 3.36 12.60 6.59
N PHE A 104 3.01 13.10 5.40
CA PHE A 104 3.10 14.53 5.11
C PHE A 104 2.15 15.37 5.99
N VAL A 105 0.90 14.93 6.14
CA VAL A 105 -0.10 15.57 7.01
C VAL A 105 0.38 15.54 8.45
N SER A 106 0.92 14.40 8.92
CA SER A 106 1.49 14.29 10.26
C SER A 106 2.58 15.34 10.49
N ILE A 107 3.60 15.41 9.62
CA ILE A 107 4.68 16.40 9.72
C ILE A 107 4.12 17.83 9.78
N PHE A 108 3.15 18.15 8.92
CA PHE A 108 2.57 19.49 8.88
C PHE A 108 1.78 19.83 10.16
N THR A 109 1.01 18.88 10.68
CA THR A 109 0.31 19.03 11.96
C THR A 109 1.30 19.22 13.10
N PHE A 110 2.37 18.45 13.14
CA PHE A 110 3.41 18.56 14.15
C PHE A 110 4.12 19.92 14.12
N LEU A 111 4.54 20.38 12.94
CA LEU A 111 5.14 21.71 12.77
C LEU A 111 4.17 22.83 13.17
N SER A 112 2.88 22.68 12.86
CA SER A 112 1.86 23.67 13.24
C SER A 112 1.71 23.76 14.76
N ILE A 113 1.69 22.63 15.46
CA ILE A 113 1.64 22.57 16.93
C ILE A 113 2.93 23.16 17.52
N GLU A 114 4.09 22.80 16.97
CA GLU A 114 5.39 23.28 17.45
C GLU A 114 5.51 24.80 17.37
N VAL A 115 5.13 25.40 16.23
CA VAL A 115 5.14 26.86 16.05
C VAL A 115 4.20 27.57 17.02
N GLN A 116 3.06 26.97 17.35
CA GLN A 116 2.14 27.56 18.34
C GLN A 116 2.75 27.53 19.74
N ILE A 117 3.37 26.42 20.13
CA ILE A 117 3.96 26.26 21.47
C ILE A 117 5.21 27.12 21.64
N LEU A 118 6.03 27.26 20.58
CA LEU A 118 7.17 28.18 20.52
C LEU A 118 6.80 29.63 20.85
N LYS A 119 5.55 30.05 20.60
CA LYS A 119 5.10 31.41 20.93
C LYS A 119 4.78 31.60 22.41
N PHE A 120 4.55 30.53 23.17
CA PHE A 120 4.15 30.59 24.57
C PHE A 120 5.30 30.29 25.56
N LEU A 121 6.37 29.64 25.11
CA LEU A 121 7.49 29.27 25.96
C LEU A 121 8.58 30.34 25.92
N GLU A 122 8.81 31.00 27.06
CA GLU A 122 9.89 31.98 27.23
C GLU A 122 11.26 31.32 27.48
N ASN A 123 11.25 30.08 28.00
CA ASN A 123 12.47 29.35 28.34
C ASN A 123 12.96 28.48 27.17
N PHE A 124 14.06 28.92 26.54
CA PHE A 124 14.70 28.25 25.40
C PHE A 124 14.97 26.75 25.63
N TRP A 125 15.38 26.35 26.84
CA TRP A 125 15.68 24.95 27.16
C TRP A 125 14.44 24.07 27.18
N VAL A 126 13.33 24.60 27.72
CA VAL A 126 12.04 23.91 27.76
C VAL A 126 11.50 23.74 26.34
N THR A 127 11.66 24.76 25.50
CA THR A 127 11.30 24.72 24.08
C THR A 127 12.04 23.61 23.34
N ILE A 128 13.37 23.52 23.47
CA ILE A 128 14.16 22.44 22.85
C ILE A 128 13.69 21.07 23.34
N GLY A 129 13.47 20.91 24.64
CA GLY A 129 12.93 19.67 25.21
C GLY A 129 11.60 19.30 24.54
N PHE A 130 10.69 20.26 24.42
CA PHE A 130 9.39 20.04 23.80
C PHE A 130 9.49 19.65 22.31
N SER A 131 10.37 20.31 21.53
CA SER A 131 10.65 19.94 20.15
C SER A 131 11.13 18.49 20.01
N PHE A 132 12.01 18.01 20.91
CA PHE A 132 12.45 16.61 20.91
C PHE A 132 11.32 15.63 21.30
N ILE A 133 10.42 15.99 22.22
CA ILE A 133 9.22 15.18 22.52
C ILE A 133 8.34 15.04 21.28
N LEU A 134 8.05 16.16 20.60
CA LEU A 134 7.23 16.14 19.39
C LEU A 134 7.90 15.31 18.29
N PHE A 135 9.21 15.46 18.11
CA PHE A 135 9.98 14.66 17.15
C PHE A 135 9.92 13.16 17.47
N SER A 136 10.07 12.79 18.74
CA SER A 136 9.92 11.40 19.18
C SER A 136 8.50 10.87 18.93
N LEU A 137 7.47 11.69 19.14
CA LEU A 137 6.07 11.33 18.87
C LEU A 137 5.85 11.11 17.36
N LEU A 138 6.41 11.97 16.51
CA LEU A 138 6.34 11.87 15.05
C LEU A 138 7.01 10.57 14.56
N LEU A 139 8.21 10.24 15.07
CA LEU A 139 8.87 8.98 14.74
C LEU A 139 8.06 7.76 15.21
N SER A 140 7.48 7.83 16.41
CA SER A 140 6.61 6.77 16.92
C SER A 140 5.34 6.62 16.08
N PHE A 141 4.76 7.72 15.59
CA PHE A 141 3.61 7.70 14.69
C PHE A 141 3.96 7.04 13.36
N GLY A 142 5.12 7.36 12.78
CA GLY A 142 5.63 6.68 11.58
C GLY A 142 5.82 5.18 11.79
N LEU A 143 6.32 4.76 12.96
CA LEU A 143 6.46 3.35 13.33
C LEU A 143 5.09 2.65 13.44
N VAL A 144 4.10 3.32 14.03
CA VAL A 144 2.71 2.80 14.12
C VAL A 144 2.11 2.66 12.72
N LEU A 145 2.23 3.67 11.85
CA LEU A 145 1.77 3.59 10.46
C LEU A 145 2.43 2.41 9.74
N HIS A 146 3.73 2.23 9.92
CA HIS A 146 4.44 1.10 9.33
C HIS A 146 3.87 -0.25 9.79
N PHE A 147 3.63 -0.43 11.10
CA PHE A 147 3.02 -1.65 11.63
C PHE A 147 1.58 -1.88 11.13
N VAL A 148 0.79 -0.81 10.98
CA VAL A 148 -0.56 -0.89 10.44
C VAL A 148 -0.53 -1.31 8.97
N THR A 149 0.32 -0.68 8.15
CA THR A 149 0.49 -1.00 6.74
C THR A 149 1.00 -2.44 6.54
N GLU A 150 1.97 -2.88 7.34
CA GLU A 150 2.48 -4.26 7.28
C GLU A 150 1.40 -5.30 7.63
N ARG A 151 0.47 -4.99 8.54
CA ARG A 151 -0.64 -5.89 8.87
C ARG A 151 -1.74 -5.92 7.81
N MET A 152 -1.97 -4.82 7.10
CA MET A 152 -3.01 -4.73 6.07
C MET A 152 -2.57 -5.32 4.73
N ILE A 153 -1.27 -5.33 4.45
CA ILE A 153 -0.71 -5.89 3.21
C ILE A 153 0.14 -7.10 3.59
N PRO A 154 -0.25 -8.33 3.23
CA PRO A 154 0.64 -9.48 3.35
C PRO A 154 1.78 -9.30 2.34
N VAL A 155 2.83 -8.59 2.75
CA VAL A 155 4.06 -8.44 1.99
C VAL A 155 4.85 -9.75 2.14
N GLU A 156 5.29 -10.35 1.03
CA GLU A 156 6.05 -11.61 1.00
C GLU A 156 7.36 -11.57 1.82
N ARG A 157 7.80 -10.38 2.23
CA ARG A 157 8.91 -10.18 3.15
C ARG A 157 8.47 -9.20 4.24
N PRO A 158 8.17 -9.67 5.48
CA PRO A 158 7.89 -8.78 6.58
C PRO A 158 9.14 -7.93 6.85
N TYR A 159 9.02 -6.62 6.64
CA TYR A 159 10.09 -5.70 6.98
C TYR A 159 10.09 -5.55 8.50
N LYS A 160 10.97 -6.29 9.17
CA LYS A 160 11.17 -6.10 10.60
C LYS A 160 11.84 -4.74 10.80
N ALA A 161 11.09 -3.77 11.31
CA ALA A 161 11.65 -2.49 11.75
C ALA A 161 12.93 -2.75 12.55
N PRO A 162 14.09 -2.22 12.11
CA PRO A 162 15.35 -2.51 12.77
C PRO A 162 15.28 -1.99 14.21
N LYS A 163 15.72 -2.82 15.17
CA LYS A 163 15.73 -2.47 16.61
C LYS A 163 16.36 -1.11 16.87
N THR A 164 17.31 -0.71 16.03
CA THR A 164 17.94 0.61 16.00
C THR A 164 16.93 1.77 15.98
N VAL A 165 15.84 1.68 15.22
CA VAL A 165 14.82 2.75 15.15
C VAL A 165 14.12 2.93 16.49
N ILE A 166 13.81 1.82 17.18
CA ILE A 166 13.21 1.85 18.52
C ILE A 166 14.18 2.50 19.52
N TYR A 167 15.47 2.16 19.46
CA TYR A 167 16.50 2.80 20.30
C TYR A 167 16.67 4.29 20.01
N ILE A 168 16.54 4.71 18.75
CA ILE A 168 16.58 6.13 18.38
C ILE A 168 15.39 6.87 18.99
N ILE A 169 14.17 6.35 18.87
CA ILE A 169 12.96 6.95 19.47
C ILE A 169 13.13 7.09 20.98
N LEU A 170 13.53 6.01 21.66
CA LEU A 170 13.76 6.01 23.10
C LEU A 170 14.87 6.99 23.49
N GLY A 171 15.96 7.03 22.74
CA GLY A 171 17.07 7.95 22.96
C GLY A 171 16.65 9.41 22.83
N THR A 172 15.91 9.77 21.78
CA THR A 172 15.38 11.13 21.59
C THR A 172 14.43 11.53 22.72
N PHE A 173 13.62 10.59 23.21
CA PHE A 173 12.74 10.84 24.34
C PHE A 173 13.52 11.10 25.65
N VAL A 174 14.55 10.31 25.94
CA VAL A 174 15.41 10.52 27.12
C VAL A 174 16.14 11.85 27.05
N VAL A 175 16.70 12.19 25.89
CA VAL A 175 17.37 13.48 25.66
C VAL A 175 16.41 14.64 25.89
N SER A 176 15.15 14.52 25.44
CA SER A 176 14.12 15.52 25.72
C SER A 176 13.88 15.73 27.22
N LEU A 177 13.74 14.64 27.99
CA LEU A 177 13.53 14.73 29.43
C LEU A 177 14.69 15.46 30.14
N VAL A 178 15.93 15.23 29.69
CA VAL A 178 17.11 15.93 30.22
C VAL A 178 17.00 17.44 29.99
N PHE A 179 16.65 17.87 28.78
CA PHE A 179 16.45 19.30 28.50
C PHE A 179 15.31 19.91 29.30
N PHE A 180 14.23 19.17 29.52
CA PHE A 180 13.11 19.61 30.35
C PHE A 180 13.53 19.84 31.80
N ILE A 181 14.31 18.91 32.37
CA ILE A 181 14.85 19.03 33.73
C ILE A 181 15.78 20.25 33.82
N ILE A 182 16.71 20.40 32.87
CA ILE A 182 17.64 21.55 32.83
C ILE A 182 16.86 22.87 32.75
N GLY A 183 15.85 22.94 31.88
CA GLY A 183 15.02 24.14 31.73
C GLY A 183 14.32 24.54 33.03
N HIS A 184 13.73 23.57 33.73
CA HIS A 184 13.08 23.83 35.02
C HIS A 184 14.07 24.24 36.11
N PHE A 185 15.30 23.71 36.11
CA PHE A 185 16.36 24.15 37.02
C PHE A 185 16.76 25.60 36.76
N TYR A 186 16.94 25.99 35.50
CA TYR A 186 17.27 27.36 35.11
C TYR A 186 16.18 28.36 35.53
N GLU A 187 14.92 28.04 35.28
CA GLU A 187 13.79 28.89 35.65
C GLU A 187 13.72 29.10 37.17
N LYS A 188 13.86 28.02 37.94
CA LYS A 188 13.89 28.09 39.40
C LYS A 188 15.02 28.97 39.91
N THR A 189 16.23 28.84 39.35
CA THR A 189 17.37 29.68 39.77
C THR A 189 17.16 31.15 39.44
N ASN A 190 16.54 31.47 38.31
CA ASN A 190 16.28 32.86 37.91
C ASN A 190 15.25 33.53 38.85
N LEU A 191 14.17 32.81 39.18
CA LEU A 191 13.17 33.27 40.15
C LEU A 191 13.78 33.49 41.54
N LEU A 192 14.66 32.60 41.99
CA LEU A 192 15.37 32.74 43.27
C LEU A 192 16.28 33.98 43.28
N SER A 193 16.99 34.28 42.19
CA SER A 193 17.80 35.49 42.11
C SER A 193 16.94 36.77 42.12
N GLU A 194 15.81 36.79 41.42
CA GLU A 194 14.90 37.94 41.42
C GLU A 194 14.29 38.19 42.80
N ILE A 195 13.85 37.13 43.48
CA ILE A 195 13.32 37.24 44.86
C ILE A 195 14.40 37.78 45.82
N ASN A 196 15.65 37.33 45.68
CA ASN A 196 16.74 37.81 46.52
C ASN A 196 17.05 39.29 46.26
N LEU A 197 17.04 39.74 45.00
CA LEU A 197 17.22 41.15 44.64
C LEU A 197 16.11 42.03 45.20
N ILE A 198 14.85 41.59 45.09
CA ILE A 198 13.70 42.30 45.68
C ILE A 198 13.87 42.40 47.20
N LYS A 199 14.23 41.29 47.86
CA LYS A 199 14.43 41.27 49.31
C LYS A 199 15.55 42.22 49.76
N GLU A 200 16.66 42.26 49.02
CA GLU A 200 17.75 43.19 49.30
C GLU A 200 17.32 44.65 49.13
N SER A 201 16.54 44.96 48.08
CA SER A 201 15.98 46.30 47.87
C SER A 201 15.01 46.73 48.98
N MET A 202 14.19 45.82 49.50
CA MET A 202 13.26 46.10 50.61
C MET A 202 14.01 46.40 51.91
N ASN A 203 15.05 45.61 52.22
CA ASN A 203 15.89 45.84 53.40
C ASN A 203 16.59 47.21 53.34
N GLN A 204 17.03 47.66 52.16
CA GLN A 204 17.62 48.99 51.99
C GLN A 204 16.59 50.10 52.26
N ILE A 205 15.35 49.95 51.78
CA ILE A 205 14.27 50.92 52.04
C ILE A 205 13.94 50.99 53.54
N GLU A 206 13.84 49.85 54.21
CA GLU A 206 13.58 49.79 55.66
C GLU A 206 14.69 50.49 56.46
N SER A 207 15.96 50.17 56.16
CA SER A 207 17.11 50.84 56.80
C SER A 207 17.18 52.35 56.53
N SER A 208 16.72 52.80 55.36
CA SER A 208 16.62 54.23 55.06
C SER A 208 15.47 54.90 55.80
N SER A 209 14.36 54.19 56.04
CA SER A 209 13.21 54.73 56.77
C SER A 209 13.54 54.93 58.25
N ASP A 210 14.19 53.95 58.87
CA ASP A 210 14.61 54.03 60.28
C ASP A 210 15.59 55.19 60.53
N ASN A 211 16.53 55.41 59.61
CA ASN A 211 17.46 56.53 59.69
C ASN A 211 16.77 57.90 59.54
N GLN A 212 15.71 58.00 58.73
CA GLN A 212 14.94 59.25 58.61
C GLN A 212 14.13 59.55 59.88
N ILE A 213 13.57 58.53 60.52
CA ILE A 213 12.84 58.68 61.79
C ILE A 213 13.79 59.13 62.91
N LEU A 214 14.97 58.52 63.01
CA LEU A 214 16.01 58.92 63.98
C LEU A 214 16.43 60.38 63.81
N ASN A 215 16.67 60.82 62.57
CA ASN A 215 17.01 62.22 62.31
C ASN A 215 15.88 63.17 62.72
N PHE A 216 14.61 62.83 62.44
CA PHE A 216 13.47 63.65 62.85
C PHE A 216 13.36 63.79 64.38
N THR A 217 13.54 62.69 65.13
CA THR A 217 13.49 62.74 66.60
C THR A 217 14.64 63.52 67.23
N SER A 218 15.81 63.58 66.57
CA SER A 218 16.95 64.37 67.05
C SER A 218 16.71 65.89 66.96
N TYR A 219 16.02 66.35 65.90
CA TYR A 219 15.71 67.77 65.70
C TYR A 219 14.64 68.29 66.68
N GLU A 220 13.74 67.43 67.15
CA GLU A 220 12.69 67.82 68.10
C GLU A 220 13.25 67.99 69.53
N TYR A 221 14.38 67.34 69.85
CA TYR A 221 15.02 67.43 71.16
C TYR A 221 15.89 68.69 71.33
N ASP A 222 16.42 69.24 70.23
CA ASP A 222 17.30 70.42 70.24
C ASP A 222 16.54 71.77 70.28
N GLN A 223 15.20 71.74 70.17
CA GLN A 223 14.33 72.92 70.28
C GLN A 223 13.59 73.04 71.62
N ARG A 224 13.86 72.17 72.60
CA ARG A 224 13.36 72.27 73.99
C ARG A 224 14.47 72.64 74.95
#